data_AF-A0A843S651-F1
#
_entry.id   AF-A0A843S651-F1
#
_cell.length_a   1.000
_cell.length_b   1.000
_cell.length_c   1.000
_cell.angle_alpha   90.00
_cell.angle_beta   90.00
_cell.angle_gamma   90.00
#
_symmetry.space_group_name_H-M   'P 1'
#
loop_
_entity.id
_entity.type
_entity.pdbx_description
1 polymer ?
#
loop_
_entity_poly.entity_id
_entity_poly.type
_entity_poly.pdbx_seq_one_letter_code
_entity_poly.pdbx_strand_id
1 'polypeptide(L)'
;VPIAPHPFRPLSEMTEHWSDETLAQAEHWPDTGLVREGLRLFKELPQSAPSHPLLATDLHAGNVLRADREPWLVIDPKPFVGDPTYDATQHLLNCSARLRCDPENTIRRFRRSPRR
;
A
#
# COMPACT_ATOMS: atom_id res chain seq x y z
N VAL A 1 16.41 -0.38 -1.17
CA VAL A 1 16.20 -0.84 -2.57
C VAL A 1 16.95 -2.14 -2.72
N PRO A 2 16.32 -3.24 -3.18
CA PRO A 2 17.03 -4.50 -3.36
C PRO A 2 18.18 -4.33 -4.37
N ILE A 3 19.32 -4.99 -4.13
CA ILE A 3 20.48 -4.90 -5.02
C ILE A 3 20.16 -5.68 -6.30
N ALA A 4 20.32 -5.03 -7.46
CA ALA A 4 20.08 -5.66 -8.75
C ALA A 4 21.18 -6.70 -9.10
N PRO A 5 20.84 -7.79 -9.81
CA PRO A 5 19.49 -8.18 -10.27
C PRO A 5 18.67 -8.91 -9.20
N HIS A 6 17.35 -8.67 -9.15
CA HIS A 6 16.41 -9.33 -8.23
C HIS A 6 15.15 -9.82 -8.96
N PRO A 7 14.45 -10.86 -8.46
CA PRO A 7 13.28 -11.44 -9.13
C PRO A 7 11.96 -10.72 -8.85
N PHE A 8 11.95 -9.74 -7.95
CA PHE A 8 10.71 -9.07 -7.52
C PHE A 8 10.15 -8.14 -8.59
N ARG A 9 8.82 -8.20 -8.78
CA ARG A 9 8.07 -7.40 -9.73
C ARG A 9 7.90 -5.96 -9.25
N PRO A 10 7.81 -4.97 -10.15
CA PRO A 10 7.54 -3.60 -9.77
C PRO A 10 6.08 -3.43 -9.31
N LEU A 11 5.84 -2.57 -8.31
CA LEU A 11 4.49 -2.25 -7.84
C LEU A 11 3.58 -1.76 -8.98
N SER A 12 4.15 -1.10 -9.99
CA SER A 12 3.41 -0.63 -11.18
C SER A 12 2.64 -1.75 -11.88
N GLU A 13 3.20 -2.97 -11.95
CA GLU A 13 2.54 -4.12 -12.56
C GLU A 13 1.26 -4.51 -11.80
N MET A 14 1.30 -4.47 -10.46
CA MET A 14 0.13 -4.70 -9.62
C MET A 14 -0.92 -3.61 -9.82
N THR A 15 -0.50 -2.34 -9.82
CA THR A 15 -1.43 -1.21 -9.95
C THR A 15 -2.08 -1.15 -11.32
N GLU A 16 -1.35 -1.53 -12.38
CA GLU A 16 -1.88 -1.64 -13.74
C GLU A 16 -2.91 -2.75 -13.83
N HIS A 17 -2.59 -3.94 -13.31
CA HIS A 17 -3.52 -5.07 -13.29
C HIS A 17 -4.86 -4.71 -12.63
N TRP A 18 -4.84 -4.10 -11.44
CA TRP A 18 -6.08 -3.69 -10.75
C TRP A 18 -6.78 -2.51 -11.41
N SER A 19 -6.02 -1.63 -12.09
CA SER A 19 -6.63 -0.56 -12.88
C SER A 19 -7.42 -1.13 -14.05
N ASP A 20 -6.88 -2.14 -14.74
CA ASP A 20 -7.55 -2.84 -15.84
C ASP A 20 -8.80 -3.59 -15.35
N GLU A 21 -8.72 -4.30 -14.22
CA GLU A 21 -9.88 -4.94 -13.60
C GLU A 21 -10.97 -3.93 -13.23
N THR A 22 -10.58 -2.77 -12.69
CA THR A 22 -11.51 -1.70 -12.33
C THR A 22 -12.18 -1.13 -13.58
N LEU A 23 -11.41 -0.86 -14.65
CA LEU A 23 -11.90 -0.38 -15.94
C LEU A 23 -12.86 -1.35 -16.61
N ALA A 24 -12.61 -2.66 -16.51
CA ALA A 24 -13.50 -3.70 -17.03
C ALA A 24 -14.88 -3.71 -16.35
N GLN A 25 -15.02 -3.10 -15.17
CA GLN A 25 -16.27 -3.01 -14.40
C GLN A 25 -16.93 -1.63 -14.49
N ALA A 26 -16.60 -0.83 -15.50
CA ALA A 26 -17.06 0.56 -15.61
C ALA A 26 -18.58 0.75 -15.57
N GLU A 27 -19.35 -0.23 -16.05
CA GLU A 27 -20.82 -0.19 -16.02
C GLU A 27 -21.42 -0.27 -14.61
N HIS A 28 -20.66 -0.78 -13.64
CA HIS A 28 -21.09 -0.95 -12.24
C HIS A 28 -20.59 0.17 -11.31
N TRP A 29 -19.88 1.16 -11.85
CA TRP A 29 -19.31 2.22 -11.01
C TRP A 29 -20.40 3.10 -10.41
N PRO A 30 -20.36 3.37 -9.09
CA PRO A 30 -21.34 4.24 -8.45
C PRO A 30 -21.18 5.71 -8.86
N ASP A 31 -19.95 6.13 -9.17
CA ASP A 31 -19.61 7.48 -9.65
C ASP A 31 -18.39 7.42 -10.59
N THR A 32 -18.62 7.68 -11.87
CA THR A 32 -17.58 7.64 -12.91
C THR A 32 -16.48 8.68 -12.70
N GLY A 33 -16.81 9.86 -12.18
CA GLY A 33 -15.84 10.92 -11.94
C GLY A 33 -14.88 10.55 -10.82
N LEU A 34 -15.42 10.06 -9.69
CA LEU A 34 -14.63 9.63 -8.53
C LEU A 34 -13.75 8.44 -8.86
N VAL A 35 -14.25 7.44 -9.59
CA VAL A 35 -13.44 6.26 -9.94
C VAL A 35 -12.32 6.63 -10.90
N ARG A 36 -12.58 7.48 -11.91
CA ARG A 36 -11.52 7.97 -12.82
C ARG A 36 -10.44 8.76 -12.09
N GLU A 37 -10.84 9.62 -11.16
CA GLU A 37 -9.88 10.37 -10.34
C GLU A 37 -9.07 9.45 -9.43
N GLY A 38 -9.71 8.44 -8.84
CA GLY A 38 -9.04 7.40 -8.07
C GLY A 38 -8.00 6.63 -8.89
N LEU A 39 -8.36 6.17 -10.10
CA LEU A 39 -7.44 5.49 -11.03
C LEU A 39 -6.27 6.38 -11.44
N ARG A 40 -6.52 7.67 -11.70
CA ARG A 40 -5.49 8.65 -12.01
C ARG A 40 -4.48 8.78 -10.86
N LEU A 41 -4.97 8.99 -9.63
CA LEU A 41 -4.13 9.08 -8.44
C LEU A 41 -3.38 7.78 -8.14
N PHE A 42 -4.04 6.63 -8.33
CA PHE A 42 -3.45 5.31 -8.10
C PHE A 42 -2.25 5.04 -9.01
N LYS A 43 -2.27 5.59 -10.23
CA LYS A 43 -1.15 5.53 -11.17
C LYS A 43 -0.05 6.55 -10.87
N GLU A 44 -0.42 7.80 -10.58
CA GLU A 44 0.54 8.90 -10.48
C GLU A 44 1.31 8.94 -9.15
N LEU A 45 0.64 8.71 -8.03
CA LEU A 45 1.26 8.88 -6.71
C LEU A 45 2.48 7.97 -6.50
N PRO A 46 2.43 6.65 -6.80
CA PRO A 46 3.58 5.78 -6.60
C PRO A 46 4.81 6.17 -7.43
N GLN A 47 4.62 6.81 -8.58
CA GLN A 47 5.72 7.22 -9.47
C GLN A 47 6.53 8.39 -8.90
N SER A 48 5.97 9.14 -7.95
CA SER A 48 6.65 10.27 -7.29
C SER A 48 7.56 9.83 -6.13
N ALA A 49 7.63 8.53 -5.84
CA ALA A 49 8.40 8.01 -4.71
C ALA A 49 9.92 8.23 -4.90
N PRO A 50 10.63 8.75 -3.88
CA PRO A 50 12.07 8.99 -3.96
C PRO A 50 12.91 7.70 -3.99
N SER A 51 12.30 6.54 -3.68
CA SER A 51 12.97 5.24 -3.66
C SER A 51 11.95 4.12 -3.80
N HIS A 52 12.39 2.98 -4.33
CA HIS A 52 11.57 1.78 -4.51
C HIS A 52 12.15 0.61 -3.69
N PRO A 53 11.89 0.53 -2.37
CA PRO A 53 12.25 -0.65 -1.56
C PRO A 53 11.38 -1.87 -1.88
N LEU A 54 11.76 -3.01 -1.29
CA LEU A 54 10.90 -4.19 -1.26
C LEU A 54 9.73 -3.95 -0.29
N LEU A 55 8.52 -4.21 -0.75
CA LEU A 55 7.26 -4.04 -0.04
C LEU A 55 6.72 -5.40 0.41
N ALA A 56 5.92 -5.41 1.49
CA ALA A 56 5.17 -6.59 1.91
C ALA A 56 3.89 -6.78 1.10
N THR A 57 3.24 -5.67 0.70
CA THR A 57 1.95 -5.53 -0.01
C THR A 57 0.72 -6.18 0.62
N ASP A 58 0.88 -6.88 1.74
CA ASP A 58 -0.20 -7.42 2.58
C ASP A 58 0.05 -7.13 4.07
N LEU A 59 0.45 -5.88 4.37
CA LEU A 59 0.81 -5.46 5.71
C LEU A 59 -0.43 -5.07 6.54
N HIS A 60 -0.85 -5.97 7.44
CA HIS A 60 -1.89 -5.70 8.42
C HIS A 60 -1.60 -6.39 9.77
N ALA A 61 -2.34 -6.01 10.81
CA ALA A 61 -2.09 -6.50 12.18
C ALA A 61 -2.20 -8.02 12.34
N GLY A 62 -2.94 -8.70 11.45
CA GLY A 62 -3.04 -10.16 11.43
C GLY A 62 -1.78 -10.85 10.87
N ASN A 63 -1.01 -10.15 10.04
CA ASN A 63 0.23 -10.63 9.45
C ASN A 63 1.48 -10.16 10.23
N VAL A 64 1.32 -9.64 11.45
CA VAL A 64 2.41 -9.21 12.32
C VAL A 64 2.36 -9.97 13.63
N LEU A 65 3.35 -10.82 13.87
CA LEU A 65 3.44 -11.67 15.05
C LEU A 65 4.56 -11.18 15.98
N ARG A 66 4.36 -11.34 17.29
CA ARG A 66 5.46 -11.25 18.26
C ARG A 66 6.32 -12.50 18.15
N ALA A 67 7.64 -12.36 18.18
CA ALA A 67 8.55 -13.50 18.17
C ALA A 67 9.77 -13.27 19.08
N ASP A 68 10.53 -14.34 19.34
CA ASP A 68 11.74 -14.27 20.17
C ASP A 68 12.97 -13.85 19.36
N ARG A 69 13.03 -14.21 18.06
CA ARG A 69 14.13 -13.83 17.16
C ARG A 69 14.22 -12.32 16.94
N GLU A 70 13.06 -11.71 16.77
CA GLU A 70 12.86 -10.27 16.60
C GLU A 70 11.53 -9.90 17.27
N PRO A 71 11.40 -8.71 17.89
CA PRO A 71 10.18 -8.32 18.61
C PRO A 71 8.90 -8.43 17.77
N TRP A 72 9.01 -8.20 16.46
CA TRP A 72 7.91 -8.30 15.49
C TRP A 72 8.38 -8.98 14.20
N LEU A 73 7.61 -9.96 13.72
CA LEU A 73 7.81 -10.63 12.45
C LEU A 73 6.60 -10.41 11.54
N VAL A 74 6.88 -10.00 10.30
CA VAL A 74 5.89 -10.01 9.22
C VAL A 74 5.81 -11.42 8.64
N ILE A 75 4.60 -11.93 8.47
CA ILE A 75 4.30 -13.20 7.80
C ILE A 75 3.49 -12.96 6.52
N ASP A 76 3.45 -13.96 5.65
CA ASP A 76 2.73 -13.97 4.36
C ASP A 76 2.97 -12.74 3.44
N PRO A 77 4.23 -12.28 3.24
CA PRO A 77 4.48 -11.17 2.33
C PRO A 77 4.21 -11.58 0.87
N LYS A 78 3.67 -10.63 0.10
CA LYS A 78 3.46 -10.73 -1.35
C LYS A 78 4.38 -9.70 -2.01
N PRO A 79 5.67 -10.02 -2.25
CA PRO A 79 6.69 -8.98 -2.44
C PRO A 79 6.62 -8.27 -3.80
N PHE A 80 6.70 -6.95 -3.76
CA PHE A 80 6.88 -6.06 -4.93
C PHE A 80 7.91 -4.97 -4.61
N VAL A 81 8.48 -4.35 -5.63
CA VAL A 81 9.40 -3.22 -5.48
C VAL A 81 8.68 -1.94 -5.89
N GLY A 82 8.52 -0.98 -4.97
CA GLY A 82 7.58 0.11 -5.20
C GLY A 82 7.64 1.22 -4.17
N ASP A 83 6.70 2.17 -4.27
CA ASP A 83 6.54 3.25 -3.30
C ASP A 83 6.31 2.71 -1.88
N PRO A 84 7.15 3.08 -0.88
CA PRO A 84 6.95 2.66 0.51
C PRO A 84 5.62 3.13 1.12
N THR A 85 4.97 4.15 0.55
CA THR A 85 3.67 4.63 1.04
C THR A 85 2.53 3.65 0.75
N TYR A 86 2.74 2.66 -0.12
CA TYR A 86 1.74 1.64 -0.43
C TYR A 86 1.40 0.79 0.80
N ASP A 87 2.40 0.21 1.48
CA ASP A 87 2.21 -0.59 2.69
C ASP A 87 1.61 0.24 3.84
N ALA A 88 1.99 1.53 3.92
CA ALA A 88 1.41 2.46 4.87
C ALA A 88 -0.09 2.69 4.63
N THR A 89 -0.47 2.88 3.37
CA THR A 89 -1.86 3.09 2.96
C THR A 89 -2.70 1.84 3.20
N GLN A 90 -2.18 0.65 2.88
CA GLN A 90 -2.82 -0.63 3.21
C GLN A 90 -3.08 -0.75 4.71
N HIS A 91 -2.11 -0.41 5.56
CA HIS A 91 -2.32 -0.44 7.02
C HIS A 91 -3.45 0.51 7.47
N LEU A 92 -3.56 1.71 6.88
CA LEU A 92 -4.64 2.65 7.17
C LEU A 92 -6.02 2.10 6.76
N LEU A 93 -6.11 1.46 5.59
CA LEU A 93 -7.34 0.84 5.09
C LEU A 93 -7.79 -0.36 5.93
N ASN A 94 -6.84 -1.14 6.46
CA ASN A 94 -7.09 -2.23 7.40
C ASN A 94 -7.63 -1.76 8.77
N CYS A 95 -7.56 -0.47 9.06
CA CYS A 95 -8.11 0.17 10.26
C CYS A 95 -9.21 1.19 9.90
N SER A 96 -10.09 0.83 8.95
CA SER A 96 -11.08 1.74 8.35
C SER A 96 -11.96 2.47 9.38
N ALA A 97 -12.38 1.81 10.46
CA ALA A 97 -13.15 2.46 11.52
C ALA A 97 -12.36 3.60 12.19
N ARG A 98 -11.10 3.36 12.56
CA ARG A 98 -10.22 4.36 13.17
C ARG A 98 -9.94 5.51 12.19
N LEU A 99 -9.67 5.18 10.93
CA LEU A 99 -9.43 6.18 9.88
C LEU A 99 -10.66 7.06 9.65
N ARG A 100 -11.87 6.50 9.65
CA ARG A 100 -13.12 7.26 9.46
C ARG A 100 -13.50 8.12 10.66
N CYS A 101 -13.25 7.65 11.88
CA CYS A 101 -13.59 8.39 13.09
C CYS A 101 -12.67 9.60 13.34
N ASP A 102 -11.38 9.51 12.99
CA ASP A 102 -10.41 10.58 13.21
C ASP A 102 -9.29 10.52 12.15
N PRO A 103 -9.58 10.93 10.90
CA PRO A 103 -8.67 10.74 9.77
C PRO A 103 -7.36 11.51 9.95
N GLU A 104 -7.45 12.78 10.33
CA GLU A 104 -6.27 13.64 10.48
C GLU A 104 -5.32 13.13 11.55
N ASN A 105 -5.81 12.80 12.76
CA ASN A 105 -4.91 12.32 13.80
C ASN A 105 -4.40 10.92 13.51
N THR A 106 -5.20 10.04 12.87
CA THR A 106 -4.74 8.72 12.44
C THR A 106 -3.56 8.84 11.49
N ILE A 107 -3.66 9.69 10.46
CA ILE A 107 -2.58 9.95 9.51
C ILE A 107 -1.38 10.61 10.21
N ARG A 108 -1.61 11.62 11.07
CA ARG A 108 -0.53 12.30 11.81
C ARG A 108 0.25 11.35 12.71
N ARG A 109 -0.42 10.43 13.41
CA ARG A 109 0.23 9.41 14.26
C ARG A 109 1.06 8.44 13.43
N PHE A 110 0.54 8.02 12.27
CA PHE A 110 1.26 7.14 11.36
C PHE A 110 2.55 7.81 10.82
N ARG A 111 2.46 9.09 10.41
CA ARG A 111 3.62 9.88 9.96
C ARG A 111 4.68 10.10 11.04
N ARG A 112 4.27 10.19 12.31
CA ARG A 112 5.13 10.56 13.45
C ARG A 112 5.81 9.36 14.13
N SER A 113 5.69 8.14 13.61
CA SER A 113 6.42 7.01 14.18
C SER A 113 7.92 7.34 14.23
N PRO A 114 8.53 7.41 15.44
CA PRO A 114 9.94 7.72 15.56
C PRO A 114 10.73 6.67 14.79
N ARG A 115 11.70 7.10 13.99
CA ARG A 115 12.81 6.23 13.57
C ARG A 115 13.49 5.78 14.86
N ARG A 116 13.16 4.59 15.35
CA ARG A 116 14.00 3.87 16.29
C ARG A 116 15.12 3.20 15.50
#